data_AF-A0ABD1JEX8-F1
#
_entry.id   AF-A0ABD1JEX8-F1
#
_cell.length_a   1.000
_cell.length_b   1.000
_cell.length_c   1.000
_cell.angle_alpha   90.00
_cell.angle_beta   90.00
_cell.angle_gamma   90.00
#
_symmetry.space_group_name_H-M   'P 1'
#
loop_
_entity.id
_entity.type
_entity.pdbx_description
1 polymer ?
#
loop_
_entity_poly.entity_id
_entity_poly.type
_entity_poly.pdbx_seq_one_letter_code
_entity_poly.pdbx_strand_id
1 'polypeptide(L)'
;MNTSARKVRDGDINPCIEESDGSQKCLNRNNYDKAMCSFYFQRYKDCRKYWHNIMIQRRRDGIKPDMPTAAEREEMLAALGGKPY
;
A
#
# COMPACT_ATOMS: atom_id res chain seq x y z
N MET A 1 14.80 -20.02 2.78
CA MET A 1 13.54 -19.32 3.12
C MET A 1 13.52 -17.99 2.37
N ASN A 2 12.50 -17.75 1.54
CA ASN A 2 12.45 -16.62 0.61
C ASN A 2 12.15 -15.31 1.37
N THR A 3 13.21 -14.62 1.80
CA THR A 3 13.17 -13.41 2.66
C THR A 3 12.44 -12.24 2.02
N SER A 4 12.34 -12.21 0.68
CA SER A 4 11.65 -11.16 -0.08
C SER A 4 10.13 -11.22 0.05
N ALA A 5 9.54 -12.43 0.13
CA ALA A 5 8.09 -12.58 0.26
C ALA A 5 7.57 -12.10 1.63
N ARG A 6 8.41 -12.20 2.67
CA ARG A 6 8.07 -11.71 4.02
C ARG A 6 7.95 -10.19 4.06
N LYS A 7 8.84 -9.47 3.36
CA LYS A 7 8.79 -8.00 3.24
C LYS A 7 7.55 -7.48 2.50
N VAL A 8 7.02 -8.24 1.55
CA VAL A 8 5.83 -7.84 0.77
C VAL A 8 4.55 -7.94 1.62
N ARG A 9 4.51 -8.85 2.60
CA ARG A 9 3.40 -9.04 3.54
C ARG A 9 3.60 -8.35 4.89
N ASP A 10 4.71 -7.66 5.04
CA ASP A 10 5.02 -6.95 6.27
C ASP A 10 4.18 -5.67 6.33
N GLY A 11 3.22 -5.65 7.25
CA GLY A 11 2.33 -4.52 7.46
C GLY A 11 3.07 -3.25 7.85
N ASP A 12 4.31 -3.33 8.33
CA ASP A 12 5.13 -2.18 8.67
C ASP A 12 6.01 -1.69 7.49
N ILE A 13 6.14 -2.47 6.41
CA ILE A 13 6.98 -2.10 5.26
C ILE A 13 6.14 -1.82 4.01
N ASN A 14 5.01 -2.52 3.84
CA ASN A 14 4.15 -2.37 2.68
C ASN A 14 2.76 -1.87 3.10
N PRO A 15 2.44 -0.60 2.86
CA PRO A 15 1.13 -0.06 3.21
C PRO A 15 0.02 -0.43 2.23
N CYS A 16 0.36 -1.07 1.11
CA CYS A 16 -0.58 -1.36 0.01
C CYS A 16 -0.83 -2.87 -0.16
N ILE A 17 -0.81 -3.63 0.95
CA ILE A 17 -0.95 -5.09 0.93
C ILE A 17 -2.34 -5.50 0.43
N GLU A 18 -3.39 -4.83 0.88
CA GLU A 18 -4.76 -5.17 0.51
C GLU A 18 -5.04 -4.89 -0.97
N GLU A 19 -4.46 -3.82 -1.53
CA GLU A 19 -4.59 -3.45 -2.93
C GLU A 19 -3.78 -4.40 -3.81
N SER A 20 -2.60 -4.80 -3.35
CA SER A 20 -1.80 -5.85 -4.00
C SER A 20 -2.55 -7.18 -4.02
N ASP A 21 -3.16 -7.59 -2.90
CA ASP A 21 -3.96 -8.82 -2.82
C ASP A 21 -5.22 -8.74 -3.69
N GLY A 22 -5.89 -7.57 -3.74
CA GLY A 22 -7.01 -7.31 -4.64
C GLY A 22 -6.63 -7.42 -6.11
N SER A 23 -5.50 -6.83 -6.51
CA SER A 23 -4.99 -6.96 -7.89
C SER A 23 -4.65 -8.41 -8.24
N GLN A 24 -4.03 -9.15 -7.32
CA GLN A 24 -3.68 -10.56 -7.51
C GLN A 24 -4.92 -11.45 -7.62
N LYS A 25 -5.95 -11.20 -6.79
CA LYS A 25 -7.25 -11.87 -6.87
C LYS A 25 -7.95 -11.60 -8.20
N CYS A 26 -7.90 -10.36 -8.69
CA CYS A 26 -8.44 -10.02 -10.00
C CYS A 26 -7.72 -10.77 -11.12
N LEU A 27 -6.39 -10.78 -11.12
CA LEU A 27 -5.60 -11.53 -12.11
C LEU A 27 -5.93 -13.02 -12.08
N ASN A 28 -6.00 -13.62 -10.90
CA ASN A 28 -6.32 -15.04 -10.75
C ASN A 28 -7.71 -15.40 -11.30
N ARG A 29 -8.69 -14.49 -11.20
CA ARG A 29 -10.05 -14.69 -11.73
C ARG A 29 -10.15 -14.45 -13.23
N ASN A 30 -9.32 -13.59 -13.80
CA ASN A 30 -9.39 -13.17 -15.20
C ASN A 30 -8.27 -13.76 -16.05
N ASN A 31 -7.75 -14.95 -15.71
CA ASN A 31 -6.65 -15.60 -16.45
C ASN A 31 -5.42 -14.69 -16.68
N TYR A 32 -5.08 -13.87 -15.68
CA TYR A 32 -4.00 -12.89 -15.73
C TYR A 32 -4.18 -11.78 -16.79
N ASP A 33 -5.40 -11.54 -17.24
CA ASP A 33 -5.72 -10.37 -18.06
C ASP A 33 -5.60 -9.08 -17.23
N LYS A 34 -4.54 -8.32 -17.52
CA LYS A 34 -4.23 -7.07 -16.84
C LYS A 34 -5.19 -5.94 -17.21
N ALA A 35 -5.81 -5.99 -18.39
CA ALA A 35 -6.72 -4.94 -18.85
C ALA A 35 -7.97 -4.88 -17.96
N MET A 36 -8.50 -6.05 -17.60
CA MET A 36 -9.65 -6.21 -16.71
C MET A 36 -9.37 -5.77 -15.28
N CYS A 37 -8.10 -5.76 -14.86
CA CYS A 37 -7.67 -5.43 -13.51
C CYS A 37 -7.04 -4.04 -13.37
N SER A 38 -7.14 -3.21 -14.42
CA SER A 38 -6.60 -1.84 -14.46
C SER A 38 -6.99 -0.98 -13.26
N PHE A 39 -8.24 -1.07 -12.81
CA PHE A 39 -8.74 -0.39 -11.61
C PHE A 39 -7.95 -0.77 -10.34
N TYR A 40 -7.70 -2.06 -10.11
CA TYR A 40 -6.94 -2.52 -8.94
C TYR A 40 -5.48 -2.05 -8.99
N PHE A 41 -4.86 -2.04 -10.17
CA PHE A 41 -3.52 -1.51 -10.33
C PHE A 41 -3.47 0.01 -10.09
N GLN A 42 -4.52 0.73 -10.48
CA GLN A 42 -4.63 2.16 -10.23
C GLN A 42 -4.70 2.44 -8.72
N ARG A 43 -5.57 1.74 -7.99
CA ARG A 43 -5.64 1.84 -6.51
C ARG A 43 -4.30 1.52 -5.84
N TYR A 44 -3.59 0.50 -6.30
CA TYR A 44 -2.25 0.18 -5.79
C TYR A 44 -1.23 1.30 -6.05
N LYS A 45 -1.27 1.93 -7.23
CA LYS A 45 -0.41 3.10 -7.55
C LYS A 45 -0.76 4.29 -6.67
N ASP A 46 -2.04 4.56 -6.47
CA ASP A 46 -2.53 5.70 -5.68
C ASP A 46 -2.19 5.51 -4.20
N CYS A 47 -2.33 4.29 -3.68
CA CYS A 47 -1.85 3.92 -2.35
C CYS A 47 -0.35 4.22 -2.20
N ARG A 48 0.50 3.71 -3.11
CA ARG A 48 1.94 3.95 -3.02
C ARG A 48 2.28 5.45 -3.10
N LYS A 49 1.57 6.20 -3.95
CA LYS A 49 1.78 7.65 -4.09
C LYS A 49 1.42 8.39 -2.80
N TYR A 50 0.30 8.04 -2.17
CA TYR A 50 -0.13 8.64 -0.91
C TYR A 50 0.91 8.42 0.21
N TRP A 51 1.31 7.17 0.43
CA TRP A 51 2.30 6.85 1.47
C TRP A 51 3.70 7.39 1.16
N HIS A 52 4.06 7.47 -0.13
CA HIS A 52 5.31 8.12 -0.54
C HIS A 52 5.33 9.61 -0.20
N ASN A 53 4.20 10.31 -0.40
CA ASN A 53 4.09 11.72 -0.01
C ASN A 53 4.24 11.89 1.50
N ILE A 54 3.58 11.05 2.31
CA ILE A 54 3.74 11.07 3.78
C ILE A 54 5.19 10.81 4.16
N MET A 55 5.82 9.82 3.55
CA MET A 55 7.22 9.48 3.82
C MET A 55 8.16 10.65 3.51
N ILE A 56 7.92 11.38 2.41
CA ILE A 56 8.69 12.58 2.08
C ILE A 56 8.45 13.68 3.11
N GLN A 57 7.20 13.90 3.57
CA GLN A 57 6.91 14.91 4.60
C GLN A 57 7.59 14.54 5.93
N ARG A 58 7.42 13.32 6.42
CA ARG A 58 8.09 12.83 7.64
C ARG A 58 9.61 12.96 7.56
N ARG A 59 10.20 12.67 6.40
CA ARG A 59 11.63 12.88 6.15
C ARG A 59 12.04 14.34 6.22
N ARG A 60 11.25 15.26 5.66
CA ARG A 60 11.49 16.72 5.74
C ARG A 60 11.38 17.22 7.17
N ASP A 61 10.44 16.67 7.94
CA ASP A 61 10.21 17.01 9.34
C ASP A 61 11.22 16.33 10.29
N GLY A 62 12.10 15.46 9.78
CA GLY A 62 13.08 14.72 10.57
C GLY A 62 12.49 13.60 11.44
N ILE A 63 11.24 13.19 11.18
CA ILE A 63 10.52 12.18 11.94
C ILE A 63 10.95 10.79 11.48
N LYS A 64 11.48 9.99 12.41
CA LYS A 64 11.81 8.57 12.18
C LYS A 64 10.90 7.65 13.00
N PRO A 65 10.43 6.53 12.43
CA PRO A 65 10.70 6.05 11.07
C PRO A 65 10.05 6.90 9.97
N ASP A 66 10.74 7.03 8.82
CA ASP A 66 10.26 7.77 7.64
C ASP A 66 8.91 7.21 7.17
N MET A 67 8.75 5.88 7.24
CA MET A 67 7.50 5.21 6.91
C MET A 67 6.69 5.02 8.20
N PRO A 68 5.41 5.43 8.24
CA PRO A 68 4.56 5.24 9.40
C PRO A 68 4.39 3.74 9.69
N THR A 69 4.33 3.37 10.97
CA THR A 69 4.04 2.01 11.44
C THR A 69 2.59 1.59 11.16
N ALA A 70 2.26 0.31 11.18
CA ALA A 70 0.90 -0.15 10.89
C ALA A 70 -0.18 0.55 11.76
N ALA A 71 0.09 0.78 13.04
CA ALA A 71 -0.81 1.48 13.95
C ALA A 71 -1.03 2.95 13.55
N GLU A 72 0.05 3.71 13.27
CA GLU A 72 -0.06 5.09 12.80
C GLU A 72 -0.83 5.18 11.49
N ARG A 73 -0.68 4.18 10.60
CA ARG A 73 -1.43 4.16 9.35
C ARG A 73 -2.92 3.98 9.56
N GLU A 74 -3.31 3.09 10.47
CA GLU A 74 -4.71 2.87 10.81
C GLU A 74 -5.34 4.15 11.35
N GLU A 75 -4.64 4.87 12.22
CA GLU A 75 -5.08 6.19 12.71
C GLU A 75 -5.21 7.22 11.57
N MET A 76 -4.21 7.31 10.67
CA MET A 76 -4.26 8.23 9.53
C MET A 76 -5.42 7.93 8.58
N LEU A 77 -5.71 6.64 8.35
CA LEU A 77 -6.83 6.22 7.50
C LEU A 77 -8.18 6.46 8.18
N ALA A 78 -8.28 6.23 9.50
CA ALA A 78 -9.46 6.53 10.29
C ALA A 78 -9.76 8.03 10.30
N ALA A 79 -8.74 8.88 10.46
CA ALA A 79 -8.87 10.34 10.44
C ALA A 79 -9.37 10.87 9.08
N LEU A 80 -9.03 10.20 7.98
CA LEU A 80 -9.52 10.54 6.64
C LEU A 80 -10.94 10.03 6.34
N GLY A 81 -11.53 9.21 7.24
CA GLY A 81 -12.84 8.59 7.00
C GLY A 81 -12.83 7.49 5.94
N GLY A 82 -11.65 6.97 5.59
CA GLY A 82 -11.49 5.94 4.57
C GLY A 82 -10.12 5.95 3.90
N LYS A 83 -9.92 5.02 2.97
CA LYS A 83 -8.72 4.98 2.14
C LYS A 83 -8.84 6.06 1.06
N PRO A 84 -7.86 6.98 0.94
CA PRO A 84 -7.87 8.03 -0.07
C PRO A 84 -7.57 7.51 -1.50
N TYR A 85 -7.62 6.19 -1.68
CA TYR A 85 -7.29 5.44 -2.90
C TYR A 85 -8.20 4.22 -3.05
#